data_AF-A0A3M1ZJM8-F1
#
_entry.id   AF-A0A3M1ZJM8-F1
#
_cell.length_a   1.000
_cell.length_b   1.000
_cell.length_c   1.000
_cell.angle_alpha   90.00
_cell.angle_beta   90.00
_cell.angle_gamma   90.00
#
_symmetry.space_group_name_H-M   'P 1'
#
loop_
_entity.id
_entity.type
_entity.pdbx_description
1 polymer ?
#
loop_
_entity_poly.entity_id
_entity_poly.type
_entity_poly.pdbx_seq_one_letter_code
_entity_poly.pdbx_strand_id
1 'polypeptide(L)'
;MTNRYCEVLGIEPPRLEGVKDHREANTFSLLIVALLEAGGPLTLEQVAERFARAGIAPADQALRSLKRCRPGRPPVYREGDLYALDPHAWETDLWAFRLGLRPARAPRIEVVRPAPAPLPGPDQPLTPAELEEAWREERLYGKRSVRRVVLAVLDAHGRPMQPGEVVSFLETCTRWHGVRADHPDFGRRGSPVAVLPDGRWALAPGSDALVRAARGMVRERIEQKRRWASLQPDPVVIRAQIRARERRQAARAAEMAALRRVIVHGFPPERPEVVVVLDVNRRDIRGFAREELDSARRALEGYGLIAGLRVRALLEGLGFDPGTRRLAELGPPKKSTRIGRRGRTIRITTEMLIQGSCGIRRPLGDAATLRGYLASGARTRLLKRLEADAKSLCALYEYGRLHGAVRLRWRGLDEMIPVPWVDRCEPTIHRLARRALESGDLLEVVVGKAPPWEEPWAGARPCRVLEDPEDRFGYWIVDRESRFILDEWDIQRARVRAVTETG
;
A
#
# COMPACT_ATOMS: atom_id res chain seq x y z
N MET A 1 -16.19 -20.61 -26.07
CA MET A 1 -14.86 -20.00 -25.82
C MET A 1 -14.81 -19.54 -24.36
N THR A 2 -13.83 -20.00 -23.59
CA THR A 2 -13.68 -19.63 -22.18
C THR A 2 -13.15 -18.20 -22.05
N ASN A 3 -13.83 -17.37 -21.27
CA ASN A 3 -13.43 -15.98 -21.04
C ASN A 3 -12.32 -15.91 -19.99
N ARG A 4 -11.06 -15.89 -20.46
CA ARG A 4 -9.87 -15.97 -19.59
C ARG A 4 -9.78 -14.83 -18.57
N TYR A 5 -10.25 -13.63 -18.93
CA TYR A 5 -10.25 -12.50 -17.98
C TYR A 5 -11.22 -12.75 -16.82
N CYS A 6 -12.43 -13.22 -17.12
CA CYS A 6 -13.45 -13.49 -16.12
C CYS A 6 -13.10 -14.72 -15.26
N GLU A 7 -12.44 -15.73 -15.85
CA GLU A 7 -11.91 -16.90 -15.13
C GLU A 7 -10.90 -16.48 -14.04
N VAL A 8 -9.93 -15.63 -14.38
CA VAL A 8 -8.94 -15.12 -13.41
C VAL A 8 -9.59 -14.29 -12.31
N LEU A 9 -10.65 -13.54 -12.63
CA LEU A 9 -11.38 -12.73 -11.65
C LEU A 9 -12.40 -13.53 -10.82
N GLY A 10 -12.72 -14.76 -11.23
CA GLY A 10 -13.77 -15.58 -10.62
C GLY A 10 -15.17 -14.97 -10.76
N ILE A 11 -15.47 -14.35 -11.90
CA ILE A 11 -16.77 -13.73 -12.20
C ILE A 11 -17.38 -14.34 -13.45
N GLU A 12 -18.69 -14.19 -13.61
CA GLU A 12 -19.36 -14.48 -14.88
C GLU A 12 -19.06 -13.36 -15.90
N PRO A 13 -18.97 -13.67 -17.21
CA PRO A 13 -18.82 -12.65 -18.24
C PRO A 13 -19.95 -11.60 -18.16
N PRO A 14 -19.62 -10.33 -17.87
CA PRO A 14 -20.64 -9.29 -17.75
C PRO A 14 -21.19 -8.92 -19.13
N ARG A 15 -22.36 -8.28 -19.15
CA ARG A 15 -22.92 -7.64 -20.35
C ARG A 15 -22.96 -6.13 -20.17
N LEU A 16 -22.52 -5.36 -21.17
CA LEU A 16 -22.57 -3.90 -21.13
C LEU A 16 -23.97 -3.35 -20.81
N GLU A 17 -25.03 -3.98 -21.34
CA GLU A 17 -26.42 -3.58 -21.12
C GLU A 17 -26.81 -3.60 -19.64
N GLY A 18 -26.26 -4.54 -18.86
CA GLY A 18 -26.56 -4.67 -17.44
C GLY A 18 -25.81 -3.68 -16.54
N VAL A 19 -24.83 -2.96 -17.08
CA VAL A 19 -23.92 -2.09 -16.29
C VAL A 19 -24.01 -0.62 -16.71
N LYS A 20 -24.56 -0.31 -17.89
CA LYS A 20 -24.54 1.05 -18.45
C LYS A 20 -25.17 2.12 -17.54
N ASP A 21 -26.20 1.75 -16.78
CA ASP A 21 -26.93 2.66 -15.89
C ASP A 21 -26.41 2.63 -14.44
N HIS A 22 -25.30 1.93 -14.19
CA HIS A 22 -24.70 1.85 -12.87
C HIS A 22 -24.12 3.21 -12.44
N ARG A 23 -24.31 3.61 -11.19
CA ARG A 23 -23.87 4.95 -10.68
C ARG A 23 -22.38 5.25 -10.81
N GLU A 24 -21.55 4.20 -10.83
CA GLU A 24 -20.09 4.28 -10.99
C GLU A 24 -19.65 4.14 -12.46
N ALA A 25 -20.60 3.91 -13.38
CA ALA A 25 -20.32 3.74 -14.79
C ALA A 25 -19.87 5.07 -15.42
N ASN A 26 -18.69 5.02 -16.02
CA ASN A 26 -18.11 6.04 -16.87
C ASN A 26 -17.43 5.36 -18.08
N THR A 27 -17.05 6.15 -19.08
CA THR A 27 -16.41 5.66 -20.33
C THR A 27 -15.27 4.67 -20.09
N PHE A 28 -14.41 4.92 -19.09
CA PHE A 28 -13.27 4.05 -18.78
C PHE A 28 -13.72 2.73 -18.15
N SER A 29 -14.62 2.79 -17.18
CA SER A 29 -15.17 1.58 -16.54
C SER A 29 -15.96 0.72 -17.54
N LEU A 30 -16.70 1.33 -18.47
CA LEU A 30 -17.44 0.63 -19.51
C LEU A 30 -16.51 0.02 -20.57
N LEU A 31 -15.35 0.64 -20.84
CA LEU A 31 -14.30 0.00 -21.64
C LEU A 31 -13.80 -1.28 -20.97
N ILE A 32 -13.59 -1.27 -19.65
CA ILE A 32 -13.22 -2.48 -18.90
C ILE A 32 -14.31 -3.55 -19.04
N VAL A 33 -15.58 -3.19 -18.90
CA VAL A 33 -16.71 -4.11 -19.09
C VAL A 33 -16.73 -4.68 -20.51
N ALA A 34 -16.51 -3.86 -21.54
CA ALA A 34 -16.46 -4.33 -22.93
C ALA A 34 -15.34 -5.35 -23.18
N LEU A 35 -14.15 -5.13 -22.58
CA LEU A 35 -13.03 -6.06 -22.64
C LEU A 35 -13.32 -7.34 -21.85
N LEU A 36 -13.95 -7.23 -20.68
CA LEU A 36 -14.39 -8.37 -19.88
C LEU A 36 -15.45 -9.18 -20.62
N GLU A 37 -16.45 -8.56 -21.23
CA GLU A 37 -17.49 -9.22 -22.02
C GLU A 37 -16.89 -9.99 -23.21
N ALA A 38 -15.95 -9.37 -23.93
CA ALA A 38 -15.29 -9.99 -25.09
C ALA A 38 -14.28 -11.08 -24.70
N GLY A 39 -13.69 -11.01 -23.51
CA GLY A 39 -12.68 -11.98 -23.03
C GLY A 39 -11.33 -11.89 -23.73
N GLY A 40 -11.06 -10.79 -24.44
CA GLY A 40 -9.85 -10.58 -25.24
C GLY A 40 -9.65 -9.11 -25.63
N PRO A 41 -8.57 -8.80 -26.37
CA PRO A 41 -8.28 -7.44 -26.81
C PRO A 41 -9.29 -6.95 -27.85
N LEU A 42 -9.57 -5.64 -27.85
CA LEU A 42 -10.45 -4.97 -28.80
C LEU A 42 -9.85 -3.64 -29.29
N THR A 43 -10.17 -3.22 -30.51
CA THR A 43 -9.94 -1.83 -30.94
C THR A 43 -10.96 -0.87 -30.33
N LEU A 44 -10.67 0.43 -30.30
CA LEU A 44 -11.64 1.41 -29.79
C LEU A 44 -12.90 1.48 -30.68
N GLU A 45 -12.74 1.27 -31.97
CA GLU A 45 -13.82 1.19 -32.95
C GLU A 45 -14.77 0.02 -32.62
N GLN A 46 -14.23 -1.17 -32.35
CA GLN A 46 -15.02 -2.33 -31.90
C GLN A 46 -15.72 -2.08 -30.56
N VAL A 47 -15.07 -1.40 -29.62
CA VAL A 47 -15.69 -1.02 -28.34
C VAL A 47 -16.81 0.00 -28.56
N ALA A 48 -16.63 0.97 -29.45
CA ALA A 48 -17.63 1.98 -29.76
C ALA A 48 -18.89 1.36 -30.41
N GLU A 49 -18.71 0.39 -31.31
CA GLU A 49 -19.83 -0.38 -31.88
C GLU A 49 -20.59 -1.17 -30.81
N ARG A 50 -19.88 -1.74 -29.82
CA ARG A 50 -20.51 -2.39 -28.66
C ARG A 50 -21.29 -1.40 -27.81
N PHE A 51 -20.73 -0.20 -27.57
CA PHE A 51 -21.44 0.85 -26.83
C PHE A 51 -22.73 1.27 -27.54
N ALA A 52 -22.69 1.39 -28.87
CA ALA A 52 -23.88 1.70 -29.67
C ALA A 52 -24.94 0.60 -29.57
N ARG A 53 -24.53 -0.68 -29.70
CA ARG A 53 -25.44 -1.82 -29.55
C ARG A 53 -26.08 -1.91 -28.16
N ALA A 54 -25.33 -1.62 -27.11
CA ALA A 54 -25.83 -1.60 -25.74
C ALA A 54 -26.72 -0.38 -25.42
N GLY A 55 -26.83 0.59 -26.34
CA GLY A 55 -27.58 1.83 -26.14
C GLY A 55 -26.92 2.78 -25.14
N ILE A 56 -25.59 2.80 -25.07
CA ILE A 56 -24.81 3.73 -24.23
C ILE A 56 -24.66 5.08 -24.94
N ALA A 57 -24.24 5.07 -26.20
CA ALA A 57 -24.11 6.25 -27.07
C ALA A 57 -23.94 5.83 -28.54
N PRO A 58 -24.28 6.68 -29.52
CA PRO A 58 -23.92 6.45 -30.92
C PRO A 58 -22.42 6.17 -31.11
N ALA A 59 -22.07 5.31 -32.08
CA ALA A 59 -20.71 4.79 -32.24
C ALA A 59 -19.66 5.91 -32.45
N ASP A 60 -19.97 6.95 -33.20
CA ASP A 60 -19.08 8.09 -33.43
C ASP A 60 -18.81 8.90 -32.15
N GLN A 61 -19.84 9.09 -31.31
CA GLN A 61 -19.75 9.78 -30.03
C GLN A 61 -18.98 8.93 -29.00
N ALA A 62 -19.27 7.62 -28.95
CA ALA A 62 -18.56 6.66 -28.11
C ALA A 62 -17.06 6.64 -28.47
N LEU A 63 -16.73 6.56 -29.76
CA LEU A 63 -15.34 6.55 -30.24
C LEU A 63 -14.59 7.83 -29.86
N ARG A 64 -15.22 9.00 -30.00
CA ARG A 64 -14.64 10.29 -29.56
C ARG A 64 -14.35 10.30 -28.07
N SER A 65 -15.26 9.80 -27.24
CA SER A 65 -15.09 9.69 -25.80
C SER A 65 -13.96 8.73 -25.41
N LEU A 66 -13.88 7.56 -26.05
CA LEU A 66 -12.82 6.58 -25.86
C LEU A 66 -11.44 7.15 -26.25
N LYS A 67 -11.35 7.85 -27.38
CA LYS A 67 -10.11 8.51 -27.85
C LYS A 67 -9.63 9.61 -26.90
N ARG A 68 -10.52 10.23 -26.12
CA ARG A 68 -10.16 11.21 -25.07
C ARG A 68 -9.65 10.54 -23.80
N CYS A 69 -10.18 9.36 -23.43
CA CYS A 69 -9.76 8.61 -22.24
C CYS A 69 -8.28 8.16 -22.33
N ARG A 70 -7.83 7.74 -23.52
CA ARG A 70 -6.44 7.29 -23.81
C ARG A 70 -5.86 6.31 -22.77
N PRO A 71 -6.53 5.19 -22.47
CA PRO A 71 -5.93 4.17 -21.63
C PRO A 71 -4.70 3.56 -22.33
N GLY A 72 -3.71 3.16 -21.55
CA GLY A 72 -2.48 2.58 -22.09
C GLY A 72 -1.56 2.09 -20.98
N ARG A 73 -2.17 1.78 -19.84
CA ARG A 73 -1.57 1.43 -18.56
C ARG A 73 -2.54 0.58 -17.77
N PRO A 74 -2.03 -0.28 -16.87
CA PRO A 74 -2.90 -1.14 -16.10
C PRO A 74 -4.01 -0.31 -15.45
N PRO A 75 -5.25 -0.83 -15.46
CA PRO A 75 -5.61 -2.17 -15.88
C PRO A 75 -5.74 -2.38 -17.41
N VAL A 76 -5.78 -1.31 -18.22
CA VAL A 76 -5.98 -1.40 -19.68
C VAL A 76 -4.74 -0.99 -20.47
N TYR A 77 -4.06 -1.94 -21.09
CA TYR A 77 -2.90 -1.72 -21.93
C TYR A 77 -3.28 -1.47 -23.39
N ARG A 78 -2.37 -0.82 -24.12
CA ARG A 78 -2.52 -0.57 -25.56
C ARG A 78 -1.33 -1.14 -26.32
N GLU A 79 -1.61 -1.94 -27.35
CA GLU A 79 -0.65 -2.53 -28.30
C GLU A 79 -1.11 -2.24 -29.71
N GLY A 80 -0.39 -1.36 -30.42
CA GLY A 80 -0.89 -0.81 -31.68
C GLY A 80 -2.23 -0.12 -31.45
N ASP A 81 -3.29 -0.62 -32.07
CA ASP A 81 -4.66 -0.13 -31.91
C ASP A 81 -5.55 -1.04 -31.03
N LEU A 82 -5.00 -2.16 -30.55
CA LEU A 82 -5.68 -3.07 -29.64
C LEU A 82 -5.52 -2.63 -28.19
N TYR A 83 -6.60 -2.77 -27.43
CA TYR A 83 -6.66 -2.53 -26.00
C TYR A 83 -6.93 -3.85 -25.29
N ALA A 84 -6.09 -4.19 -24.32
CA ALA A 84 -6.16 -5.44 -23.57
C ALA A 84 -6.28 -5.16 -22.07
N LEU A 85 -6.90 -6.08 -21.34
CA LEU A 85 -7.07 -5.98 -19.89
C LEU A 85 -6.02 -6.81 -19.16
N ASP A 86 -5.51 -6.31 -18.05
CA ASP A 86 -4.83 -7.13 -17.04
C ASP A 86 -5.84 -7.69 -16.05
N PRO A 87 -6.19 -8.97 -16.09
CA PRO A 87 -7.09 -9.52 -15.08
C PRO A 87 -6.41 -9.64 -13.71
N HIS A 88 -5.07 -9.54 -13.63
CA HIS A 88 -4.31 -9.65 -12.39
C HIS A 88 -4.04 -8.29 -11.72
N ALA A 89 -4.33 -7.17 -12.40
CA ALA A 89 -4.19 -5.84 -11.81
C ALA A 89 -5.25 -5.62 -10.72
N TRP A 90 -4.81 -5.06 -9.59
CA TRP A 90 -5.71 -4.75 -8.47
C TRP A 90 -6.83 -3.78 -8.85
N GLU A 91 -6.56 -2.88 -9.80
CA GLU A 91 -7.56 -1.93 -10.32
C GLU A 91 -8.67 -2.65 -11.09
N THR A 92 -8.37 -3.74 -11.80
CA THR A 92 -9.40 -4.54 -12.48
C THR A 92 -10.35 -5.16 -11.48
N ASP A 93 -9.82 -5.77 -10.41
CA ASP A 93 -10.63 -6.32 -9.32
C ASP A 93 -11.46 -5.24 -8.61
N LEU A 94 -10.88 -4.03 -8.44
CA LEU A 94 -11.59 -2.90 -7.86
C LEU A 94 -12.75 -2.45 -8.74
N TRP A 95 -12.56 -2.34 -10.06
CA TRP A 95 -13.63 -1.96 -10.98
C TRP A 95 -14.73 -3.02 -11.03
N ALA A 96 -14.38 -4.30 -11.05
CA ALA A 96 -15.36 -5.38 -10.96
C ALA A 96 -16.21 -5.26 -9.67
N PHE A 97 -15.59 -4.94 -8.54
CA PHE A 97 -16.31 -4.70 -7.29
C PHE A 97 -17.18 -3.42 -7.34
N ARG A 98 -16.63 -2.29 -7.80
CA ARG A 98 -17.36 -1.01 -7.83
C ARG A 98 -18.58 -1.04 -8.74
N LEU A 99 -18.51 -1.80 -9.83
CA LEU A 99 -19.62 -1.97 -10.78
C LEU A 99 -20.61 -3.07 -10.38
N GLY A 100 -20.43 -3.69 -9.21
CA GLY A 100 -21.33 -4.76 -8.74
C GLY A 100 -21.20 -6.08 -9.49
N LEU A 101 -20.14 -6.28 -10.29
CA LEU A 101 -19.89 -7.53 -11.03
C LEU A 101 -19.46 -8.69 -10.12
N ARG A 102 -19.11 -8.39 -8.86
CA ARG A 102 -18.76 -9.39 -7.85
C ARG A 102 -19.16 -8.94 -6.45
N PRO A 103 -19.40 -9.87 -5.51
CA PRO A 103 -19.77 -9.53 -4.15
C PRO A 103 -18.64 -8.82 -3.39
N ALA A 104 -19.00 -8.12 -2.31
CA ALA A 104 -18.05 -7.54 -1.39
C ALA A 104 -17.15 -8.61 -0.77
N ARG A 105 -15.83 -8.38 -0.71
CA ARG A 105 -14.87 -9.33 -0.12
C ARG A 105 -14.93 -9.41 1.41
N ALA A 106 -15.59 -8.43 2.03
CA ALA A 106 -15.80 -8.38 3.47
C ALA A 106 -17.30 -8.14 3.71
N PRO A 107 -17.93 -8.92 4.62
CA PRO A 107 -19.29 -8.64 5.03
C PRO A 107 -19.36 -7.26 5.69
N ARG A 108 -20.47 -6.56 5.52
CA ARG A 108 -20.73 -5.34 6.28
C ARG A 108 -20.79 -5.71 7.76
N ILE A 109 -20.02 -5.01 8.60
CA ILE A 109 -20.14 -5.21 10.04
C ILE A 109 -21.41 -4.48 10.47
N GLU A 110 -22.33 -5.23 11.06
CA GLU A 110 -23.51 -4.64 11.68
C GLU A 110 -23.09 -3.96 12.98
N VAL A 111 -23.42 -2.67 13.10
CA VAL A 111 -23.16 -1.90 14.30
C VAL A 111 -24.46 -1.86 15.09
N VAL A 112 -24.55 -2.69 16.13
CA VAL A 112 -25.68 -2.68 17.06
C VAL A 112 -25.60 -1.39 17.89
N ARG A 113 -26.68 -0.60 17.88
CA ARG A 113 -26.77 0.67 18.60
C ARG A 113 -27.66 0.53 19.83
N PRO A 114 -27.15 0.04 20.98
CA PRO A 114 -27.92 0.11 22.20
C PRO A 114 -28.15 1.58 22.58
N ALA A 115 -29.37 1.92 23.00
CA ALA A 115 -29.64 3.25 23.55
C ALA A 115 -28.77 3.42 24.82
N PRO A 116 -28.01 4.52 24.96
CA PRO A 116 -27.24 4.75 26.16
C PRO A 116 -28.18 4.90 27.36
N ALA A 117 -27.79 4.35 28.51
CA ALA A 117 -28.54 4.57 29.74
C ALA A 117 -28.64 6.08 30.03
N PRO A 118 -29.80 6.58 30.48
CA PRO A 118 -30.01 7.98 30.76
C PRO A 118 -29.02 8.46 31.82
N LEU A 119 -28.47 9.66 31.64
CA LEU A 119 -27.60 10.31 32.61
C LEU A 119 -28.42 11.26 33.51
N PRO A 120 -28.04 11.44 34.78
CA PRO A 120 -28.72 12.38 35.65
C PRO A 120 -28.64 13.83 35.15
N GLY A 121 -29.68 14.63 35.43
CA GLY A 121 -29.69 16.07 35.11
C GLY A 121 -28.66 16.87 35.91
N PRO A 122 -28.19 18.03 35.42
CA PRO A 122 -27.03 18.76 35.94
C PRO A 122 -27.19 19.29 37.38
N ASP A 123 -28.38 19.16 37.96
CA ASP A 123 -28.68 19.52 39.35
C ASP A 123 -28.29 18.43 40.36
N GLN A 124 -28.07 17.19 39.91
CA GLN A 124 -27.59 16.10 40.75
C GLN A 124 -26.05 16.10 40.85
N PRO A 125 -25.46 15.92 42.05
CA PRO A 125 -24.01 15.77 42.23
C PRO A 125 -23.42 14.68 41.33
N LEU A 126 -22.15 14.85 40.96
CA LEU A 126 -21.39 13.79 40.32
C LEU A 126 -21.13 12.64 41.29
N THR A 127 -20.73 11.51 40.74
CA THR A 127 -20.17 10.37 41.48
C THR A 127 -18.75 10.09 41.01
N PRO A 128 -17.89 9.46 41.84
CA PRO A 128 -16.53 9.08 41.41
C PRO A 128 -16.56 8.17 40.17
N ALA A 129 -17.55 7.28 40.06
CA ALA A 129 -17.73 6.41 38.90
C ALA A 129 -18.03 7.19 37.60
N GLU A 130 -18.80 8.27 37.66
CA GLU A 130 -19.01 9.16 36.50
C GLU A 130 -17.71 9.82 36.05
N LEU A 131 -16.85 10.24 36.99
CA LEU A 131 -15.55 10.82 36.67
C LEU A 131 -14.62 9.80 36.01
N GLU A 132 -14.55 8.59 36.56
CA GLU A 132 -13.77 7.49 36.00
C GLU A 132 -14.24 7.16 34.58
N GLU A 133 -15.55 7.01 34.35
CA GLU A 133 -16.09 6.76 33.01
C GLU A 133 -15.74 7.89 32.04
N ALA A 134 -15.94 9.14 32.47
CA ALA A 134 -15.73 10.32 31.63
C ALA A 134 -14.25 10.54 31.28
N TRP A 135 -13.33 10.22 32.18
CA TRP A 135 -11.92 10.64 32.10
C TRP A 135 -10.93 9.51 31.86
N ARG A 136 -11.34 8.23 31.96
CA ARG A 136 -10.48 7.08 31.64
C ARG A 136 -9.84 7.24 30.26
N GLU A 137 -8.50 7.25 30.26
CA GLU A 137 -7.63 7.40 29.09
C GLU A 137 -7.76 8.74 28.32
N GLU A 138 -8.36 9.76 28.93
CA GLU A 138 -8.54 11.07 28.30
C GLU A 138 -7.39 12.04 28.58
N ARG A 139 -7.10 12.92 27.63
CA ARG A 139 -6.21 14.07 27.86
C ARG A 139 -7.02 15.24 28.40
N LEU A 140 -6.76 15.61 29.65
CA LEU A 140 -7.42 16.74 30.33
C LEU A 140 -6.69 18.08 30.14
N TYR A 141 -5.56 18.11 29.42
CA TYR A 141 -4.85 19.35 29.06
C TYR A 141 -5.59 20.19 28.00
N GLY A 142 -5.51 21.52 28.11
CA GLY A 142 -5.91 22.48 27.07
C GLY A 142 -7.40 22.83 27.01
N LYS A 143 -8.28 21.86 26.74
CA LYS A 143 -9.73 22.11 26.51
C LYS A 143 -10.56 22.27 27.79
N ARG A 144 -10.00 21.93 28.95
CA ARG A 144 -10.68 22.01 30.25
C ARG A 144 -9.84 22.86 31.20
N SER A 145 -10.47 23.85 31.82
CA SER A 145 -9.82 24.59 32.90
C SER A 145 -9.52 23.62 34.04
N VAL A 146 -8.29 23.64 34.56
CA VAL A 146 -7.87 22.90 35.77
C VAL A 146 -8.88 23.11 36.91
N ARG A 147 -9.45 24.32 37.01
CA ARG A 147 -10.49 24.66 37.98
C ARG A 147 -11.75 23.80 37.82
N ARG A 148 -12.23 23.57 36.60
CA ARG A 148 -13.43 22.74 36.34
C ARG A 148 -13.19 21.26 36.65
N VAL A 149 -11.96 20.77 36.44
CA VAL A 149 -11.59 19.39 36.79
C VAL A 149 -11.61 19.21 38.32
N VAL A 150 -11.01 20.13 39.07
CA VAL A 150 -11.01 20.07 40.54
C VAL A 150 -12.43 20.26 41.12
N LEU A 151 -13.24 21.16 40.56
CA LEU A 151 -14.65 21.30 40.97
C LEU A 151 -15.43 20.00 40.79
N ALA A 152 -15.23 19.29 39.67
CA ALA A 152 -15.90 18.03 39.42
C ALA A 152 -15.47 16.92 40.40
N VAL A 153 -14.18 16.88 40.79
CA VAL A 153 -13.68 15.94 41.82
C VAL A 153 -14.31 16.26 43.18
N LEU A 154 -14.26 17.52 43.62
CA LEU A 154 -14.82 17.92 44.92
C LEU A 154 -16.34 17.71 44.98
N ASP A 155 -17.06 17.99 43.89
CA ASP A 155 -18.50 17.71 43.77
C ASP A 155 -18.79 16.21 43.85
N ALA A 156 -18.00 15.37 43.18
CA ALA A 156 -18.19 13.92 43.17
C ALA A 156 -17.95 13.26 44.53
N HIS A 157 -16.98 13.77 45.30
CA HIS A 157 -16.65 13.24 46.62
C HIS A 157 -17.47 13.89 47.75
N GLY A 158 -18.16 15.01 47.49
CA GLY A 158 -19.04 15.69 48.44
C GLY A 158 -18.36 16.21 49.71
N ARG A 159 -17.02 16.29 49.73
CA ARG A 159 -16.23 16.68 50.90
C ARG A 159 -15.00 17.51 50.52
N PRO A 160 -14.48 18.35 51.43
CA PRO A 160 -13.15 18.92 51.28
C PRO A 160 -12.08 17.81 51.22
N MET A 161 -11.11 17.98 50.34
CA MET A 161 -10.05 16.99 50.09
C MET A 161 -8.67 17.64 50.15
N GLN A 162 -7.67 16.87 50.56
CA GLN A 162 -6.27 17.32 50.46
C GLN A 162 -5.88 17.42 48.97
N PRO A 163 -5.03 18.39 48.59
CA PRO A 163 -4.57 18.54 47.21
C PRO A 163 -3.95 17.26 46.63
N GLY A 164 -3.19 16.54 47.46
CA GLY A 164 -2.61 15.24 47.11
C GLY A 164 -3.66 14.17 46.84
N GLU A 165 -4.76 14.12 47.60
CA GLU A 165 -5.87 13.17 47.35
C GLU A 165 -6.54 13.45 45.99
N VAL A 166 -6.72 14.72 45.62
CA VAL A 166 -7.29 15.12 44.33
C VAL A 166 -6.37 14.71 43.18
N VAL A 167 -5.05 14.94 43.33
CA VAL A 167 -4.06 14.54 42.32
C VAL A 167 -4.02 13.02 42.18
N SER A 168 -3.92 12.27 43.28
CA SER A 168 -3.90 10.81 43.24
C SER A 168 -5.17 10.22 42.61
N PHE A 169 -6.35 10.78 42.87
CA PHE A 169 -7.58 10.36 42.19
C PHE A 169 -7.54 10.63 40.67
N LEU A 170 -6.99 11.78 40.26
CA LEU A 170 -6.86 12.06 38.83
C LEU A 170 -5.84 11.14 38.16
N GLU A 171 -4.76 10.76 38.84
CA GLU A 171 -3.76 9.80 38.35
C GLU A 171 -4.35 8.40 38.14
N THR A 172 -5.31 7.97 38.97
CA THR A 172 -6.04 6.70 38.72
C THR A 172 -6.95 6.79 37.50
N CYS A 173 -7.52 7.97 37.24
CA CYS A 173 -8.40 8.19 36.09
C CYS A 173 -7.60 8.35 34.78
N THR A 174 -6.51 9.13 34.80
CA THR A 174 -5.70 9.44 33.61
C THR A 174 -4.34 10.02 33.98
N ARG A 175 -3.30 9.61 33.26
CA ARG A 175 -1.96 10.21 33.37
C ARG A 175 -1.82 11.60 32.73
N TRP A 176 -2.86 12.11 32.09
CA TRP A 176 -2.79 13.30 31.25
C TRP A 176 -3.60 14.47 31.84
N HIS A 177 -3.21 14.99 33.01
CA HIS A 177 -3.86 16.15 33.65
C HIS A 177 -2.88 17.26 34.10
N GLY A 178 -3.37 18.51 34.13
CA GLY A 178 -2.59 19.68 34.56
C GLY A 178 -2.70 20.04 36.03
N VAL A 179 -3.46 19.28 36.82
CA VAL A 179 -3.65 19.56 38.26
C VAL A 179 -2.37 19.21 39.03
N ARG A 180 -1.92 20.13 39.88
CA ARG A 180 -0.78 19.97 40.80
C ARG A 180 -1.21 20.36 42.21
N ALA A 181 -0.61 19.76 43.24
CA ALA A 181 -0.96 20.03 44.63
C ALA A 181 -0.74 21.49 45.06
N ASP A 182 0.20 22.18 44.41
CA ASP A 182 0.61 23.57 44.64
C ASP A 182 0.01 24.55 43.61
N HIS A 183 -1.11 24.20 42.97
CA HIS A 183 -1.62 24.97 41.85
C HIS A 183 -1.95 26.43 42.25
N PRO A 184 -1.35 27.45 41.59
CA PRO A 184 -1.26 28.82 42.11
C PRO A 184 -2.59 29.61 42.11
N ASP A 185 -3.63 29.07 41.46
CA ASP A 185 -4.93 29.72 41.25
C ASP A 185 -6.01 29.38 42.29
N PHE A 186 -5.76 28.44 43.19
CA PHE A 186 -6.71 28.07 44.24
C PHE A 186 -6.53 28.96 45.48
N GLY A 187 -7.64 29.27 46.17
CA GLY A 187 -7.61 30.15 47.35
C GLY A 187 -7.51 31.66 47.06
N ARG A 188 -7.40 32.08 45.80
CA ARG A 188 -7.48 33.51 45.41
C ARG A 188 -8.92 34.04 45.54
N ARG A 189 -9.06 35.35 45.76
CA ARG A 189 -10.38 36.03 45.76
C ARG A 189 -11.12 35.75 44.44
N GLY A 190 -12.34 35.22 44.54
CA GLY A 190 -13.15 34.84 43.37
C GLY A 190 -12.81 33.47 42.76
N SER A 191 -11.90 32.69 43.35
CA SER A 191 -11.65 31.31 42.94
C SER A 191 -12.82 30.42 43.36
N PRO A 192 -13.33 29.54 42.49
CA PRO A 192 -14.42 28.63 42.84
C PRO A 192 -13.95 27.46 43.74
N VAL A 193 -12.64 27.32 43.94
CA VAL A 193 -12.02 26.38 44.87
C VAL A 193 -11.41 27.18 46.02
N ALA A 194 -11.98 27.02 47.21
CA ALA A 194 -11.48 27.60 48.44
C ALA A 194 -10.39 26.70 49.05
N VAL A 195 -9.40 27.32 49.70
CA VAL A 195 -8.40 26.62 50.52
C VAL A 195 -8.77 26.87 51.98
N LEU A 196 -9.10 25.80 52.71
CA LEU A 196 -9.45 25.85 54.12
C LEU A 196 -8.19 26.09 54.99
N PRO A 197 -8.34 26.50 56.27
CA PRO A 197 -7.19 26.75 57.16
C PRO A 197 -6.26 25.54 57.35
N ASP A 198 -6.78 24.33 57.15
CA ASP A 198 -6.03 23.07 57.23
C ASP A 198 -5.44 22.61 55.88
N GLY A 199 -5.46 23.49 54.87
CA GLY A 199 -4.89 23.24 53.55
C GLY A 199 -5.79 22.45 52.59
N ARG A 200 -6.96 21.95 53.03
CA ARG A 200 -7.88 21.21 52.16
C ARG A 200 -8.54 22.13 51.13
N TRP A 201 -8.75 21.60 49.93
CA TRP A 201 -9.56 22.23 48.91
C TRP A 201 -11.04 21.93 49.12
N ALA A 202 -11.88 22.95 49.01
CA ALA A 202 -13.32 22.85 49.14
C ALA A 202 -14.02 23.68 48.04
N LEU A 203 -15.29 23.36 47.77
CA LEU A 203 -16.13 24.21 46.92
C LEU A 203 -16.34 25.56 47.61
N ALA A 204 -16.04 26.66 46.92
CA ALA A 204 -16.27 28.00 47.48
C ALA A 204 -17.78 28.31 47.53
N PRO A 205 -18.26 29.04 48.57
CA PRO A 205 -19.64 29.53 48.59
C PRO A 205 -19.97 30.35 47.33
N GLY A 206 -21.15 30.12 46.73
CA GLY A 206 -21.61 30.80 45.51
C GLY A 206 -21.01 30.26 44.20
N SER A 207 -20.32 29.11 44.24
CA SER A 207 -19.79 28.44 43.03
C SER A 207 -20.81 27.55 42.31
N ASP A 208 -22.08 27.54 42.73
CA ASP A 208 -23.13 26.62 42.26
C ASP A 208 -23.27 26.58 40.74
N ALA A 209 -23.25 27.73 40.07
CA ALA A 209 -23.34 27.81 38.61
C ALA A 209 -22.14 27.12 37.91
N LEU A 210 -20.94 27.24 38.47
CA LEU A 210 -19.72 26.62 37.93
C LEU A 210 -19.68 25.13 38.22
N VAL A 211 -20.18 24.69 39.37
CA VAL A 211 -20.37 23.26 39.69
C VAL A 211 -21.39 22.63 38.75
N ARG A 212 -22.53 23.29 38.52
CA ARG A 212 -23.55 22.86 37.55
C ARG A 212 -22.98 22.73 36.12
N ALA A 213 -22.14 23.69 35.71
CA ALA A 213 -21.44 23.63 34.42
C ALA A 213 -20.40 22.49 34.36
N ALA A 214 -19.70 22.20 35.47
CA ALA A 214 -18.76 21.08 35.55
C ALA A 214 -19.47 19.73 35.44
N ARG A 215 -20.63 19.57 36.12
CA ARG A 215 -21.52 18.40 36.01
C ARG A 215 -21.96 18.16 34.57
N GLY A 216 -22.46 19.21 33.90
CA GLY A 216 -22.87 19.13 32.49
C GLY A 216 -21.74 18.69 31.57
N MET A 217 -20.54 19.23 31.75
CA MET A 217 -19.37 18.88 30.93
C MET A 217 -18.88 17.43 31.11
N VAL A 218 -18.94 16.90 32.34
CA VAL A 218 -18.61 15.48 32.59
C VAL A 218 -19.65 14.58 31.92
N ARG A 219 -20.93 14.87 32.09
CA ARG A 219 -22.02 14.04 31.53
C ARG A 219 -22.12 14.12 30.02
N GLU A 220 -21.92 15.29 29.42
CA GLU A 220 -21.78 15.43 27.96
C GLU A 220 -20.63 14.56 27.43
N ARG A 221 -19.52 14.47 28.18
CA ARG A 221 -18.41 13.58 27.80
C ARG A 221 -18.79 12.11 27.91
N ILE A 222 -19.48 11.71 28.98
CA ILE A 222 -19.98 10.33 29.14
C ILE A 222 -20.90 9.99 27.98
N GLU A 223 -21.87 10.86 27.67
CA GLU A 223 -22.79 10.68 26.55
C GLU A 223 -22.04 10.54 25.23
N GLN A 224 -21.06 11.41 24.99
CA GLN A 224 -20.21 11.33 23.82
C GLN A 224 -19.45 10.00 23.76
N LYS A 225 -18.81 9.55 24.85
CA LYS A 225 -18.10 8.27 24.91
C LYS A 225 -19.03 7.09 24.66
N ARG A 226 -20.20 7.05 25.32
CA ARG A 226 -21.22 6.01 25.10
C ARG A 226 -21.72 6.01 23.66
N ARG A 227 -21.97 7.19 23.08
CA ARG A 227 -22.35 7.34 21.66
C ARG A 227 -21.27 6.80 20.73
N TRP A 228 -20.01 7.18 20.92
CA TRP A 228 -18.91 6.64 20.11
C TRP A 228 -18.75 5.13 20.30
N ALA A 229 -18.86 4.61 21.52
CA ALA A 229 -18.81 3.18 21.79
C ALA A 229 -19.94 2.43 21.06
N SER A 230 -21.16 2.98 21.03
CA SER A 230 -22.30 2.41 20.28
C SER A 230 -22.12 2.46 18.76
N LEU A 231 -21.20 3.29 18.27
CA LEU A 231 -20.84 3.36 16.84
C LEU A 231 -19.66 2.46 16.49
N GLN A 232 -18.93 1.93 17.48
CA GLN A 232 -17.82 1.02 17.22
C GLN A 232 -18.38 -0.38 16.89
N PRO A 233 -17.91 -1.02 15.81
CA PRO A 233 -18.21 -2.41 15.58
C PRO A 233 -17.63 -3.29 16.69
N ASP A 234 -18.25 -4.44 16.96
CA ASP A 234 -17.80 -5.37 18.00
C ASP A 234 -16.28 -5.70 17.84
N PRO A 235 -15.44 -5.42 18.85
CA PRO A 235 -14.01 -5.71 18.81
C PRO A 235 -13.67 -7.18 18.55
N VAL A 236 -14.53 -8.13 18.92
CA VAL A 236 -14.37 -9.56 18.61
C VAL A 236 -14.54 -9.79 17.11
N VAL A 237 -15.57 -9.19 16.51
CA VAL A 237 -15.81 -9.26 15.06
C VAL A 237 -14.67 -8.60 14.28
N ILE A 238 -14.21 -7.42 14.71
CA ILE A 238 -13.08 -6.72 14.09
C ILE A 238 -11.83 -7.61 14.13
N ARG A 239 -11.48 -8.18 15.29
CA ARG A 239 -10.32 -9.08 15.44
C ARG A 239 -10.45 -10.33 14.57
N ALA A 240 -11.63 -10.94 14.49
CA ALA A 240 -11.87 -12.10 13.62
C ALA A 240 -11.69 -11.74 12.14
N GLN A 241 -12.18 -10.58 11.70
CA GLN A 241 -12.00 -10.09 10.33
C GLN A 241 -10.54 -9.78 10.00
N ILE A 242 -9.79 -9.17 10.93
CA ILE A 242 -8.34 -8.94 10.80
C ILE A 242 -7.63 -10.28 10.58
N ARG A 243 -7.84 -11.27 11.45
CA ARG A 243 -7.24 -12.62 11.31
C ARG A 243 -7.63 -13.30 9.99
N ALA A 244 -8.88 -13.17 9.55
CA ALA A 244 -9.32 -13.73 8.27
C ALA A 244 -8.68 -13.02 7.07
N ARG A 245 -8.46 -11.69 7.16
CA ARG A 245 -7.72 -10.92 6.14
C ARG A 245 -6.25 -11.32 6.11
N GLU A 246 -5.59 -11.44 7.25
CA GLU A 246 -4.20 -11.88 7.38
C GLU A 246 -4.00 -13.28 6.79
N ARG A 247 -4.88 -14.23 7.11
CA ARG A 247 -4.85 -15.59 6.51
C ARG A 247 -4.97 -15.57 4.99
N ARG A 248 -5.93 -14.82 4.45
CA ARG A 248 -6.09 -14.69 2.98
C ARG A 248 -4.87 -14.04 2.33
N GLN A 249 -4.31 -13.03 2.99
CA GLN A 249 -3.11 -12.34 2.50
C GLN A 249 -1.89 -13.24 2.55
N ALA A 250 -1.72 -14.04 3.60
CA ALA A 250 -0.64 -15.02 3.74
C ALA A 250 -0.77 -16.14 2.69
N ALA A 251 -1.97 -16.68 2.46
CA ALA A 251 -2.22 -17.66 1.41
C ALA A 251 -1.87 -17.09 0.02
N ARG A 252 -2.30 -15.87 -0.27
CA ARG A 252 -1.95 -15.18 -1.52
C ARG A 252 -0.45 -14.91 -1.63
N ALA A 253 0.21 -14.52 -0.55
CA ALA A 253 1.66 -14.33 -0.53
C ALA A 253 2.40 -15.64 -0.85
N ALA A 254 1.93 -16.77 -0.33
CA ALA A 254 2.48 -18.10 -0.60
C ALA A 254 2.26 -18.52 -2.06
N GLU A 255 1.07 -18.32 -2.62
CA GLU A 255 0.79 -18.52 -4.06
C GLU A 255 1.77 -17.71 -4.92
N MET A 256 1.91 -16.42 -4.62
CA MET A 256 2.83 -15.56 -5.34
C MET A 256 4.27 -16.04 -5.17
N ALA A 257 4.70 -16.41 -3.96
CA ALA A 257 6.06 -16.91 -3.72
C ALA A 257 6.36 -18.18 -4.55
N ALA A 258 5.38 -19.08 -4.69
CA ALA A 258 5.51 -20.33 -5.45
C ALA A 258 5.59 -20.14 -6.97
N LEU A 259 5.20 -18.97 -7.51
CA LEU A 259 5.27 -18.70 -8.94
C LEU A 259 6.73 -18.76 -9.44
N ARG A 260 6.96 -19.60 -10.44
CA ARG A 260 8.17 -19.53 -11.26
C ARG A 260 8.11 -18.26 -12.12
N ARG A 261 9.17 -17.45 -12.03
CA ARG A 261 9.27 -16.14 -12.68
C ARG A 261 10.39 -16.11 -13.70
N VAL A 262 10.15 -15.43 -14.80
CA VAL A 262 11.13 -15.28 -15.88
C VAL A 262 11.20 -13.85 -16.36
N ILE A 263 12.41 -13.37 -16.62
CA ILE A 263 12.64 -12.18 -17.46
C ILE A 263 12.86 -12.66 -18.88
N VAL A 264 12.08 -12.14 -19.83
CA VAL A 264 12.27 -12.35 -21.26
C VAL A 264 12.68 -11.04 -21.91
N HIS A 265 13.73 -11.09 -22.72
CA HIS A 265 14.24 -9.94 -23.46
C HIS A 265 14.64 -10.39 -24.86
N GLY A 266 14.14 -9.73 -25.90
CA GLY A 266 14.38 -10.13 -27.27
C GLY A 266 14.54 -8.93 -28.19
N PHE A 267 15.24 -9.15 -29.29
CA PHE A 267 15.55 -8.09 -30.24
C PHE A 267 15.46 -8.56 -31.71
N PRO A 268 14.84 -7.76 -32.60
CA PRO A 268 13.89 -6.67 -32.29
C PRO A 268 12.64 -7.19 -31.56
N PRO A 269 11.94 -6.39 -30.73
CA PRO A 269 10.86 -6.93 -29.90
C PRO A 269 9.66 -7.45 -30.71
N GLU A 270 9.26 -6.79 -31.80
CA GLU A 270 8.10 -7.20 -32.61
C GLU A 270 8.38 -8.41 -33.53
N ARG A 271 9.66 -8.68 -33.80
CA ARG A 271 10.12 -9.77 -34.68
C ARG A 271 11.46 -10.28 -34.15
N PRO A 272 11.45 -10.97 -32.99
CA PRO A 272 12.68 -11.33 -32.32
C PRO A 272 13.51 -12.30 -33.17
N GLU A 273 14.77 -11.95 -33.39
CA GLU A 273 15.76 -12.86 -33.99
C GLU A 273 16.66 -13.51 -32.94
N VAL A 274 16.79 -12.86 -31.78
CA VAL A 274 17.47 -13.40 -30.61
C VAL A 274 16.62 -13.13 -29.39
N VAL A 275 16.46 -14.13 -28.53
CA VAL A 275 15.71 -14.05 -27.28
C VAL A 275 16.58 -14.57 -26.14
N VAL A 276 16.56 -13.85 -25.02
CA VAL A 276 17.13 -14.27 -23.75
C VAL A 276 15.99 -14.56 -22.78
N VAL A 277 16.08 -15.71 -22.12
CA VAL A 277 15.15 -16.18 -21.09
C VAL A 277 15.96 -16.36 -19.80
N LEU A 278 15.62 -15.59 -18.78
CA LEU A 278 16.31 -15.59 -17.48
C LEU A 278 15.34 -16.04 -16.38
N ASP A 279 15.60 -17.20 -15.77
CA ASP A 279 14.84 -17.73 -14.63
C ASP A 279 15.22 -16.93 -13.38
N VAL A 280 14.30 -16.14 -12.83
CA VAL A 280 14.56 -15.26 -11.68
C VAL A 280 14.84 -16.08 -10.42
N ASN A 281 14.17 -17.21 -10.26
CA ASN A 281 14.29 -18.03 -9.06
C ASN A 281 15.61 -18.81 -9.04
N ARG A 282 16.01 -19.38 -10.18
CA ARG A 282 17.25 -20.17 -10.33
C ARG A 282 18.47 -19.32 -10.65
N ARG A 283 18.28 -18.08 -11.11
CA ARG A 283 19.32 -17.22 -11.67
C ARG A 283 20.07 -17.89 -12.82
N ASP A 284 19.34 -18.66 -13.62
CA ASP A 284 19.81 -19.27 -14.86
C ASP A 284 19.44 -18.38 -16.05
N ILE A 285 20.31 -18.31 -17.05
CA ILE A 285 20.13 -17.48 -18.24
C ILE A 285 20.43 -18.29 -19.48
N ARG A 286 19.48 -18.27 -20.43
CA ARG A 286 19.60 -19.00 -21.69
C ARG A 286 19.30 -18.08 -22.86
N GLY A 287 20.19 -18.13 -23.84
CA GLY A 287 20.07 -17.45 -25.12
C GLY A 287 19.53 -18.37 -26.20
N PHE A 288 18.69 -17.83 -27.07
CA PHE A 288 18.13 -18.54 -28.21
C PHE A 288 18.28 -17.68 -29.46
N ALA A 289 18.94 -18.22 -30.48
CA ALA A 289 18.98 -17.62 -31.80
C ALA A 289 17.68 -17.90 -32.58
N ARG A 290 17.58 -17.34 -33.79
CA ARG A 290 16.39 -17.42 -34.65
C ARG A 290 15.93 -18.85 -34.90
N GLU A 291 16.89 -19.75 -35.08
CA GLU A 291 16.66 -21.17 -35.35
C GLU A 291 16.17 -21.93 -34.11
N GLU A 292 16.30 -21.33 -32.91
CA GLU A 292 16.01 -21.95 -31.62
C GLU A 292 14.79 -21.33 -30.92
N LEU A 293 14.03 -20.45 -31.60
CA LEU A 293 12.89 -19.75 -31.00
C LEU A 293 11.77 -20.69 -30.55
N ASP A 294 11.63 -21.87 -31.16
CA ASP A 294 10.75 -22.93 -30.66
C ASP A 294 11.15 -23.42 -29.26
N SER A 295 12.46 -23.55 -29.01
CA SER A 295 12.98 -23.91 -27.69
C SER A 295 12.79 -22.77 -26.69
N ALA A 296 12.86 -21.50 -27.14
CA ALA A 296 12.50 -20.35 -26.30
C ALA A 296 11.02 -20.41 -25.88
N ARG A 297 10.10 -20.69 -26.82
CA ARG A 297 8.66 -20.87 -26.53
C ARG A 297 8.42 -21.98 -25.50
N ARG A 298 8.99 -23.16 -25.73
CA ARG A 298 8.91 -24.29 -24.77
C ARG A 298 9.46 -23.93 -23.40
N ALA A 299 10.55 -23.17 -23.34
CA ALA A 299 11.12 -22.73 -22.08
C ALA A 299 10.15 -21.83 -21.29
N LEU A 300 9.33 -21.02 -21.97
CA LEU A 300 8.37 -20.10 -21.33
C LEU A 300 7.14 -20.80 -20.72
N GLU A 301 6.77 -21.98 -21.19
CA GLU A 301 5.56 -22.70 -20.76
C GLU A 301 5.53 -22.97 -19.25
N GLY A 302 6.69 -23.24 -18.65
CA GLY A 302 6.81 -23.60 -17.22
C GLY A 302 6.77 -22.42 -16.24
N TYR A 303 6.58 -21.18 -16.69
CA TYR A 303 6.55 -20.00 -15.84
C TYR A 303 5.13 -19.48 -15.63
N GLY A 304 4.84 -19.05 -14.40
CA GLY A 304 3.54 -18.44 -14.05
C GLY A 304 3.54 -16.91 -14.19
N LEU A 305 4.71 -16.29 -14.21
CA LEU A 305 4.90 -14.85 -14.41
C LEU A 305 6.03 -14.60 -15.41
N ILE A 306 5.73 -13.82 -16.45
CA ILE A 306 6.68 -13.43 -17.49
C ILE A 306 6.83 -11.91 -17.44
N ALA A 307 8.05 -11.44 -17.22
CA ALA A 307 8.39 -10.02 -17.13
C ALA A 307 9.32 -9.62 -18.28
N GLY A 308 9.22 -8.37 -18.73
CA GLY A 308 10.09 -7.87 -19.79
C GLY A 308 9.75 -6.44 -20.19
N LEU A 309 10.55 -5.88 -21.11
CA LEU A 309 10.21 -4.63 -21.77
C LEU A 309 9.31 -4.91 -22.96
N ARG A 310 8.18 -4.21 -23.05
CA ARG A 310 7.17 -4.44 -24.09
C ARG A 310 6.80 -5.91 -24.18
N VAL A 311 6.63 -6.55 -23.02
CA VAL A 311 6.58 -8.02 -22.89
C VAL A 311 5.48 -8.61 -23.77
N ARG A 312 4.35 -7.93 -23.91
CA ARG A 312 3.21 -8.40 -24.71
C ARG A 312 3.55 -8.42 -26.22
N ALA A 313 4.09 -7.32 -26.74
CA ALA A 313 4.57 -7.24 -28.13
C ALA A 313 5.70 -8.24 -28.42
N LEU A 314 6.57 -8.50 -27.43
CA LEU A 314 7.63 -9.50 -27.55
C LEU A 314 7.08 -10.93 -27.63
N LEU A 315 6.11 -11.28 -26.78
CA LEU A 315 5.48 -12.60 -26.80
C LEU A 315 4.65 -12.79 -28.08
N GLU A 316 3.96 -11.74 -28.55
CA GLU A 316 3.27 -11.75 -29.85
C GLU A 316 4.24 -11.99 -31.00
N GLY A 317 5.35 -11.21 -31.06
CA GLY A 317 6.39 -11.38 -32.07
C GLY A 317 7.07 -12.76 -32.03
N LEU A 318 7.14 -13.37 -30.83
CA LEU A 318 7.62 -14.74 -30.63
C LEU A 318 6.56 -15.80 -30.98
N GLY A 319 5.29 -15.42 -31.18
CA GLY A 319 4.18 -16.34 -31.40
C GLY A 319 3.85 -17.19 -30.15
N PHE A 320 3.99 -16.62 -28.95
CA PHE A 320 3.70 -17.28 -27.69
C PHE A 320 2.41 -16.74 -27.06
N ASP A 321 1.39 -17.60 -26.89
CA ASP A 321 0.18 -17.25 -26.14
C ASP A 321 0.43 -17.37 -24.62
N PRO A 322 0.41 -16.26 -23.87
CA PRO A 322 0.64 -16.30 -22.42
C PRO A 322 -0.47 -17.02 -21.65
N GLY A 323 -1.66 -17.22 -22.22
CA GLY A 323 -2.79 -17.82 -21.52
C GLY A 323 -3.26 -16.94 -20.35
N THR A 324 -3.40 -17.54 -19.16
CA THR A 324 -3.79 -16.84 -17.92
C THR A 324 -2.59 -16.36 -17.10
N ARG A 325 -1.35 -16.51 -17.61
CA ARG A 325 -0.11 -16.12 -16.92
C ARG A 325 -0.07 -14.62 -16.63
N ARG A 326 0.67 -14.26 -15.59
CA ARG A 326 0.92 -12.86 -15.22
C ARG A 326 1.97 -12.26 -16.14
N LEU A 327 1.71 -11.06 -16.65
CA LEU A 327 2.66 -10.32 -17.47
C LEU A 327 3.10 -9.05 -16.74
N ALA A 328 4.40 -8.88 -16.58
CA ALA A 328 5.00 -7.74 -15.91
C ALA A 328 5.74 -6.84 -16.90
N GLU A 329 5.13 -5.69 -17.23
CA GLU A 329 5.74 -4.68 -18.09
C GLU A 329 6.74 -3.84 -17.29
N LEU A 330 8.04 -4.05 -17.52
CA LEU A 330 9.13 -3.40 -16.78
C LEU A 330 9.48 -1.99 -17.33
N GLY A 331 8.74 -1.51 -18.33
CA GLY A 331 8.84 -0.13 -18.79
C GLY A 331 8.40 0.90 -17.75
N PRO A 332 8.62 2.21 -18.01
CA PRO A 332 8.32 3.25 -17.05
C PRO A 332 6.82 3.32 -16.65
N PRO A 333 6.47 3.19 -15.35
CA PRO A 333 5.09 3.31 -14.88
C PRO A 333 4.52 4.72 -15.07
N LYS A 334 5.39 5.73 -15.25
CA LYS A 334 5.06 7.11 -15.61
C LYS A 334 5.87 7.53 -16.86
N LYS A 335 5.23 8.19 -17.85
CA LYS A 335 5.90 8.54 -19.13
C LYS A 335 6.82 9.74 -18.94
N SER A 336 6.39 10.67 -18.09
CA SER A 336 7.12 11.89 -17.79
C SER A 336 6.77 12.40 -16.39
N THR A 337 7.65 13.20 -15.80
CA THR A 337 7.35 13.94 -14.57
C THR A 337 7.81 15.39 -14.71
N ARG A 338 7.21 16.31 -13.95
CA ARG A 338 7.58 17.73 -13.93
C ARG A 338 8.58 17.96 -12.80
N ILE A 339 9.58 18.79 -13.06
CA ILE A 339 10.62 19.10 -12.07
C ILE A 339 10.36 20.47 -11.45
N GLY A 340 10.10 20.52 -10.15
CA GLY A 340 9.89 21.77 -9.41
C GLY A 340 8.59 22.52 -9.75
N ARG A 341 8.31 23.62 -9.02
CA ARG A 341 7.04 24.38 -9.12
C ARG A 341 6.83 25.12 -10.46
N ARG A 342 7.90 25.38 -11.23
CA ARG A 342 7.84 26.08 -12.54
C ARG A 342 8.27 25.23 -13.75
N GLY A 343 8.67 23.96 -13.56
CA GLY A 343 9.73 23.41 -14.41
C GLY A 343 9.40 22.39 -15.49
N ARG A 344 10.50 22.10 -16.21
CA ARG A 344 10.63 21.27 -17.41
C ARG A 344 10.07 19.86 -17.19
N THR A 345 9.39 19.34 -18.20
CA THR A 345 8.93 17.95 -18.24
C THR A 345 10.09 17.06 -18.66
N ILE A 346 10.44 16.07 -17.84
CA ILE A 346 11.41 15.04 -18.21
C ILE A 346 10.70 13.78 -18.65
N ARG A 347 11.18 13.17 -19.73
CA ARG A 347 10.77 11.82 -20.14
C ARG A 347 11.48 10.82 -19.25
N ILE A 348 10.72 9.91 -18.65
CA ILE A 348 11.27 8.84 -17.82
C ILE A 348 11.58 7.67 -18.76
N THR A 349 12.81 7.16 -18.70
CA THR A 349 13.24 5.97 -19.43
C THR A 349 13.50 4.82 -18.46
N THR A 350 13.45 3.57 -18.94
CA THR A 350 13.79 2.41 -18.11
C THR A 350 15.23 2.51 -17.59
N GLU A 351 16.15 3.03 -18.42
CA GLU A 351 17.56 3.21 -18.03
C GLU A 351 17.70 4.13 -16.81
N MET A 352 16.95 5.23 -16.76
CA MET A 352 16.94 6.13 -15.59
C MET A 352 16.43 5.41 -14.34
N LEU A 353 15.41 4.56 -14.48
CA LEU A 353 14.86 3.79 -13.35
C LEU A 353 15.85 2.74 -12.86
N ILE A 354 16.54 2.02 -13.76
CA ILE A 354 17.57 1.05 -13.38
C ILE A 354 18.78 1.76 -12.74
N GLN A 355 19.21 2.90 -13.29
CA GLN A 355 20.28 3.70 -12.69
C GLN A 355 19.91 4.21 -11.30
N GLY A 356 18.70 4.77 -11.13
CA GLY A 356 18.26 5.33 -9.86
C GLY A 356 17.97 4.28 -8.79
N SER A 357 17.36 3.15 -9.18
CA SER A 357 16.98 2.07 -8.26
C SER A 357 18.15 1.15 -7.93
N CYS A 358 18.96 0.79 -8.93
CA CYS A 358 19.93 -0.30 -8.84
C CYS A 358 21.40 0.18 -8.96
N GLY A 359 21.64 1.45 -9.26
CA GLY A 359 22.99 2.00 -9.40
C GLY A 359 23.80 1.47 -10.60
N ILE A 360 23.14 0.83 -11.57
CA ILE A 360 23.77 0.25 -12.77
C ILE A 360 23.92 1.34 -13.83
N ARG A 361 25.15 1.76 -14.13
CA ARG A 361 25.44 2.92 -14.99
C ARG A 361 25.04 2.74 -16.46
N ARG A 362 25.22 1.56 -17.05
CA ARG A 362 24.94 1.27 -18.48
C ARG A 362 24.01 0.06 -18.62
N PRO A 363 22.75 0.20 -18.20
CA PRO A 363 21.89 -0.96 -17.96
C PRO A 363 21.41 -1.64 -19.25
N LEU A 364 21.10 -0.88 -20.31
CA LEU A 364 20.55 -1.39 -21.55
C LEU A 364 21.44 -1.07 -22.76
N GLY A 365 21.44 -1.96 -23.75
CA GLY A 365 22.16 -1.76 -25.00
C GLY A 365 21.44 -0.74 -25.88
N ASP A 366 22.20 0.14 -26.54
CA ASP A 366 21.64 1.08 -27.50
C ASP A 366 21.07 0.35 -28.72
N ALA A 367 19.86 0.72 -29.13
CA ALA A 367 19.13 0.03 -30.20
C ALA A 367 19.83 0.11 -31.57
N ALA A 368 20.58 1.19 -31.86
CA ALA A 368 21.35 1.27 -33.10
C ALA A 368 22.54 0.32 -33.08
N THR A 369 23.20 0.19 -31.92
CA THR A 369 24.28 -0.79 -31.71
C THR A 369 23.77 -2.23 -31.86
N LEU A 370 22.62 -2.56 -31.27
CA LEU A 370 22.00 -3.89 -31.40
C LEU A 370 21.62 -4.21 -32.85
N ARG A 371 21.07 -3.23 -33.59
CA ARG A 371 20.84 -3.37 -35.04
C ARG A 371 22.13 -3.61 -35.81
N GLY A 372 23.22 -2.91 -35.46
CA GLY A 372 24.52 -3.12 -36.07
C GLY A 372 25.05 -4.54 -35.88
N TYR A 373 24.90 -5.11 -34.68
CA TYR A 373 25.28 -6.51 -34.43
C TYR A 373 24.42 -7.49 -35.24
N LEU A 374 23.12 -7.22 -35.37
CA LEU A 374 22.23 -8.06 -36.16
C LEU A 374 22.58 -8.00 -37.65
N ALA A 375 22.75 -6.80 -38.20
CA ALA A 375 23.06 -6.58 -39.61
C ALA A 375 24.43 -7.15 -40.03
N SER A 376 25.41 -7.15 -39.13
CA SER A 376 26.74 -7.72 -39.36
C SER A 376 26.83 -9.22 -39.06
N GLY A 377 25.74 -9.87 -38.64
CA GLY A 377 25.74 -11.29 -38.26
C GLY A 377 26.50 -11.59 -36.97
N ALA A 378 26.85 -10.58 -36.16
CA ALA A 378 27.60 -10.72 -34.91
C ALA A 378 26.74 -11.26 -33.76
N ARG A 379 26.11 -12.43 -33.97
CA ARG A 379 25.11 -13.04 -33.08
C ARG A 379 25.59 -13.23 -31.65
N THR A 380 26.83 -13.70 -31.45
CA THR A 380 27.40 -13.88 -30.10
C THR A 380 27.53 -12.57 -29.34
N ARG A 381 27.84 -11.45 -30.01
CA ARG A 381 27.93 -10.13 -29.37
C ARG A 381 26.54 -9.60 -29.01
N LEU A 382 25.57 -9.79 -29.91
CA LEU A 382 24.17 -9.46 -29.66
C LEU A 382 23.65 -10.22 -28.45
N LEU A 383 23.87 -11.54 -28.39
CA LEU A 383 23.40 -12.38 -27.31
C LEU A 383 24.00 -11.97 -25.95
N LYS A 384 25.33 -11.83 -25.87
CA LYS A 384 26.00 -11.37 -24.64
C LYS A 384 25.48 -10.02 -24.15
N ARG A 385 25.13 -9.11 -25.08
CA ARG A 385 24.53 -7.82 -24.72
C ARG A 385 23.11 -7.96 -24.20
N LEU A 386 22.27 -8.78 -24.83
CA LEU A 386 20.91 -9.06 -24.37
C LEU A 386 20.90 -9.77 -23.01
N GLU A 387 21.88 -10.64 -22.74
CA GLU A 387 22.08 -11.26 -21.43
C GLU A 387 22.38 -10.21 -20.35
N ALA A 388 23.27 -9.25 -20.64
CA ALA A 388 23.57 -8.15 -19.73
C ALA A 388 22.35 -7.24 -19.48
N ASP A 389 21.54 -6.99 -20.53
CA ASP A 389 20.29 -6.25 -20.42
C ASP A 389 19.27 -7.00 -19.53
N ALA A 390 19.12 -8.31 -19.73
CA ALA A 390 18.22 -9.16 -18.94
C ALA A 390 18.62 -9.19 -17.45
N LYS A 391 19.92 -9.23 -17.13
CA LYS A 391 20.44 -9.12 -15.76
C LYS A 391 20.06 -7.77 -15.13
N SER A 392 20.16 -6.68 -15.89
CA SER A 392 19.76 -5.33 -15.42
C SER A 392 18.25 -5.22 -15.20
N LEU A 393 17.44 -5.82 -16.07
CA LEU A 393 15.99 -5.90 -15.90
C LEU A 393 15.59 -6.77 -14.71
N CYS A 394 16.31 -7.87 -14.46
CA CYS A 394 16.11 -8.70 -13.28
C CYS A 394 16.37 -7.91 -11.98
N ALA A 395 17.45 -7.12 -11.93
CA ALA A 395 17.75 -6.26 -10.79
C ALA A 395 16.61 -5.24 -10.52
N LEU A 396 16.10 -4.59 -11.58
CA LEU A 396 14.95 -3.69 -11.47
C LEU A 396 13.69 -4.39 -10.99
N TYR A 397 13.42 -5.59 -11.51
CA TYR A 397 12.26 -6.40 -11.13
C TYR A 397 12.33 -6.79 -9.65
N GLU A 398 13.48 -7.27 -9.18
CA GLU A 398 13.67 -7.65 -7.77
C GLU A 398 13.60 -6.44 -6.83
N TYR A 399 14.21 -5.30 -7.20
CA TYR A 399 14.08 -4.05 -6.46
C TYR A 399 12.62 -3.62 -6.37
N GLY A 400 11.91 -3.61 -7.52
CA GLY A 400 10.50 -3.29 -7.58
C GLY A 400 9.65 -4.20 -6.69
N ARG A 401 9.92 -5.51 -6.66
CA ARG A 401 9.23 -6.47 -5.77
C ARG A 401 9.49 -6.21 -4.30
N LEU A 402 10.72 -5.87 -3.93
CA LEU A 402 11.10 -5.58 -2.56
C LEU A 402 10.39 -4.31 -2.05
N HIS A 403 10.28 -3.28 -2.89
CA HIS A 403 9.78 -1.97 -2.48
C HIS A 403 8.32 -1.67 -2.87
N GLY A 404 7.75 -2.43 -3.80
CA GLY A 404 6.49 -2.07 -4.47
C GLY A 404 6.60 -0.84 -5.38
N ALA A 405 7.81 -0.32 -5.57
CA ALA A 405 8.12 0.89 -6.32
C ALA A 405 9.55 0.86 -6.87
N VAL A 406 9.85 1.75 -7.82
CA VAL A 406 11.19 1.97 -8.38
C VAL A 406 11.60 3.44 -8.18
N ARG A 407 12.89 3.67 -7.97
CA ARG A 407 13.44 4.99 -7.62
C ARG A 407 13.90 5.73 -8.88
N LEU A 408 13.40 6.95 -9.05
CA LEU A 408 13.87 7.89 -10.07
C LEU A 408 14.81 8.90 -9.41
N ARG A 409 16.13 8.71 -9.62
CA ARG A 409 17.16 9.68 -9.25
C ARG A 409 17.64 10.45 -10.47
N TRP A 410 17.37 11.75 -10.53
CA TRP A 410 17.86 12.60 -11.60
C TRP A 410 18.16 14.01 -11.11
N ARG A 411 19.45 14.37 -11.06
CA ARG A 411 19.93 15.61 -10.44
C ARG A 411 19.41 15.70 -8.99
N GLY A 412 18.64 16.73 -8.64
CA GLY A 412 18.01 16.86 -7.31
C GLY A 412 16.64 16.20 -7.17
N LEU A 413 16.17 15.47 -8.19
CA LEU A 413 14.94 14.69 -8.09
C LEU A 413 15.25 13.31 -7.51
N ASP A 414 14.53 12.95 -6.44
CA ASP A 414 14.53 11.61 -5.87
C ASP A 414 13.07 11.22 -5.55
N GLU A 415 12.45 10.44 -6.44
CA GLU A 415 11.05 10.06 -6.35
C GLU A 415 10.88 8.54 -6.43
N MET A 416 10.03 8.00 -5.55
CA MET A 416 9.56 6.62 -5.65
C MET A 416 8.33 6.56 -6.57
N ILE A 417 8.40 5.70 -7.59
CA ILE A 417 7.34 5.49 -8.56
C ILE A 417 6.76 4.08 -8.32
N PRO A 418 5.50 3.96 -7.86
CA PRO A 418 4.86 2.67 -7.68
C PRO A 418 4.86 1.84 -8.96
N VAL A 419 5.11 0.54 -8.81
CA VAL A 419 5.15 -0.39 -9.95
C VAL A 419 3.90 -1.27 -9.98
N PRO A 420 3.21 -1.37 -11.13
CA PRO A 420 1.94 -2.10 -11.20
C PRO A 420 2.10 -3.62 -11.25
N TRP A 421 3.32 -4.13 -11.45
CA TRP A 421 3.59 -5.56 -11.64
C TRP A 421 3.81 -6.33 -10.33
N VAL A 422 3.77 -5.67 -9.18
CA VAL A 422 3.96 -6.30 -7.87
C VAL A 422 2.61 -6.51 -7.22
N ASP A 423 2.30 -7.76 -6.84
CA ASP A 423 1.07 -8.04 -6.10
C ASP A 423 1.21 -7.47 -4.68
N ARG A 424 0.17 -6.79 -4.18
CA ARG A 424 0.17 -6.20 -2.84
C ARG A 424 0.44 -7.22 -1.73
N CYS A 425 0.24 -8.52 -1.97
CA CYS A 425 0.49 -9.58 -1.00
C CYS A 425 1.93 -10.11 -1.04
N GLU A 426 2.75 -9.75 -2.02
CA GLU A 426 4.16 -10.12 -2.03
C GLU A 426 4.91 -9.52 -0.82
N PRO A 427 5.92 -10.23 -0.29
CA PRO A 427 6.70 -9.74 0.84
C PRO A 427 7.56 -8.54 0.41
N THR A 428 7.21 -7.36 0.89
CA THR A 428 8.02 -6.14 0.75
C THR A 428 9.02 -6.01 1.89
N ILE A 429 9.99 -5.10 1.77
CA ILE A 429 10.93 -4.76 2.85
C ILE A 429 10.20 -4.47 4.16
N HIS A 430 9.08 -3.76 4.10
CA HIS A 430 8.25 -3.45 5.25
C HIS A 430 7.73 -4.69 5.97
N ARG A 431 7.27 -5.70 5.23
CA ARG A 431 6.81 -6.95 5.84
C ARG A 431 7.95 -7.78 6.41
N LEU A 432 9.10 -7.77 5.74
CA LEU A 432 10.29 -8.48 6.23
C LEU A 432 10.81 -7.84 7.52
N ALA A 433 10.89 -6.51 7.56
CA ALA A 433 11.32 -5.77 8.74
C ALA A 433 10.36 -5.96 9.91
N ARG A 434 9.05 -5.82 9.67
CA ARG A 434 8.03 -6.08 10.69
C ARG A 434 8.09 -7.51 11.24
N ARG A 435 8.24 -8.50 10.36
CA ARG A 435 8.40 -9.90 10.78
C ARG A 435 9.67 -10.08 11.63
N ALA A 436 10.79 -9.49 11.23
CA ALA A 436 12.03 -9.57 12.01
C ALA A 436 11.87 -8.93 13.40
N LEU A 437 11.21 -7.77 13.48
CA LEU A 437 10.88 -7.12 14.75
C LEU A 437 10.01 -8.00 15.64
N GLU A 438 8.90 -8.54 15.11
CA GLU A 438 7.96 -9.37 15.86
C GLU A 438 8.56 -10.71 16.35
N SER A 439 9.56 -11.24 15.63
CA SER A 439 10.23 -12.51 15.98
C SER A 439 11.54 -12.35 16.75
N GLY A 440 12.09 -11.13 16.82
CA GLY A 440 13.44 -10.91 17.33
C GLY A 440 14.56 -11.39 16.39
N ASP A 441 14.21 -11.79 15.16
CA ASP A 441 15.16 -12.26 14.15
C ASP A 441 16.00 -11.11 13.55
N LEU A 442 17.13 -11.46 12.93
CA LEU A 442 17.92 -10.49 12.16
C LEU A 442 17.35 -10.31 10.76
N LEU A 443 17.38 -9.08 10.29
CA LEU A 443 17.13 -8.75 8.89
C LEU A 443 18.47 -8.64 8.16
N GLU A 444 18.77 -9.59 7.27
CA GLU A 444 19.97 -9.53 6.45
C GLU A 444 19.69 -8.78 5.15
N VAL A 445 20.47 -7.73 4.87
CA VAL A 445 20.21 -6.78 3.77
C VAL A 445 21.46 -6.54 2.92
N VAL A 446 21.26 -6.24 1.63
CA VAL A 446 22.30 -5.71 0.73
C VAL A 446 21.94 -4.26 0.42
N VAL A 447 22.88 -3.33 0.59
CA VAL A 447 22.64 -1.87 0.48
C VAL A 447 23.47 -1.24 -0.64
N GLY A 448 22.91 -0.24 -1.31
CA GLY A 448 23.59 0.57 -2.30
C GLY A 448 23.32 0.09 -3.73
N LYS A 449 24.35 -0.37 -4.43
CA LYS A 449 24.21 -0.82 -5.82
C LYS A 449 23.76 -2.28 -5.88
N ALA A 450 23.07 -2.64 -6.96
CA ALA A 450 22.70 -4.03 -7.20
C ALA A 450 23.94 -4.93 -7.12
N PRO A 451 23.84 -6.06 -6.40
CA PRO A 451 24.96 -6.97 -6.20
C PRO A 451 25.34 -7.67 -7.52
N PRO A 452 26.57 -8.23 -7.60
CA PRO A 452 26.98 -9.03 -8.74
C PRO A 452 25.99 -10.14 -9.09
N TRP A 453 25.90 -10.48 -10.37
CA TRP A 453 25.01 -11.54 -10.83
C TRP A 453 25.36 -12.90 -10.23
N GLU A 454 26.64 -13.25 -10.11
CA GLU A 454 27.03 -14.56 -9.56
C GLU A 454 26.84 -14.66 -8.04
N GLU A 455 26.87 -13.52 -7.33
CA GLU A 455 26.82 -13.48 -5.87
C GLU A 455 25.73 -12.50 -5.38
N PRO A 456 24.47 -12.94 -5.27
CA PRO A 456 23.33 -12.07 -4.96
C PRO A 456 23.40 -11.44 -3.58
N TRP A 457 24.12 -12.06 -2.64
CA TRP A 457 24.24 -11.64 -1.25
C TRP A 457 25.62 -11.07 -0.95
N ALA A 458 26.40 -10.70 -1.98
CA ALA A 458 27.68 -10.03 -1.80
C ALA A 458 27.49 -8.74 -0.99
N GLY A 459 28.25 -8.60 0.09
CA GLY A 459 28.15 -7.45 0.99
C GLY A 459 26.86 -7.40 1.82
N ALA A 460 26.16 -8.53 1.98
CA ALA A 460 25.01 -8.64 2.88
C ALA A 460 25.43 -8.39 4.34
N ARG A 461 24.59 -7.67 5.08
CA ARG A 461 24.86 -7.26 6.46
C ARG A 461 23.70 -7.62 7.37
N PRO A 462 23.96 -8.12 8.59
CA PRO A 462 22.92 -8.35 9.58
C PRO A 462 22.46 -7.02 10.18
N CYS A 463 21.15 -6.78 10.18
CA CYS A 463 20.52 -5.61 10.77
C CYS A 463 19.53 -6.00 11.85
N ARG A 464 19.39 -5.14 12.86
CA ARG A 464 18.29 -5.17 13.82
C ARG A 464 17.18 -4.25 13.32
N VAL A 465 15.95 -4.63 13.59
CA VAL A 465 14.79 -3.77 13.37
C VAL A 465 14.32 -3.28 14.74
N LEU A 466 14.18 -1.96 14.88
CA LEU A 466 13.73 -1.31 16.12
C LEU A 466 12.44 -0.55 15.83
N GLU A 467 11.54 -0.47 16.81
CA GLU A 467 10.37 0.41 16.72
C GLU A 467 10.79 1.88 16.68
N ASP A 468 10.15 2.66 15.82
CA ASP A 468 10.31 4.11 15.82
C ASP A 468 9.48 4.70 17.00
N PRO A 469 10.11 5.39 17.98
CA PRO A 469 9.39 5.95 19.11
C PRO A 469 8.46 7.11 18.73
N GLU A 470 8.68 7.76 17.59
CA GLU A 470 7.89 8.89 17.10
C GLU A 470 6.78 8.47 16.12
N ASP A 471 6.97 7.36 15.40
CA ASP A 471 5.98 6.78 14.50
C ASP A 471 5.58 5.36 14.94
N ARG A 472 4.35 5.21 15.46
CA ARG A 472 3.81 3.91 15.89
C ARG A 472 3.71 2.87 14.76
N PHE A 473 3.88 3.27 13.51
CA PHE A 473 3.90 2.37 12.35
C PHE A 473 5.28 2.29 11.67
N GLY A 474 6.25 3.05 12.16
CA GLY A 474 7.61 3.11 11.67
C GLY A 474 8.54 2.14 12.37
N TYR A 475 9.62 1.78 11.68
CA TYR A 475 10.74 1.06 12.27
C TYR A 475 12.05 1.58 11.68
N TRP A 476 13.13 1.40 12.41
CA TRP A 476 14.48 1.66 11.94
C TRP A 476 15.18 0.35 11.63
N ILE A 477 15.81 0.27 10.45
CA ILE A 477 16.71 -0.83 10.09
C ILE A 477 18.12 -0.37 10.45
N VAL A 478 18.68 -0.95 11.50
CA VAL A 478 19.97 -0.55 12.07
C VAL A 478 21.01 -1.62 11.79
N ASP A 479 22.06 -1.23 11.07
CA ASP A 479 23.21 -2.09 10.79
C ASP A 479 23.89 -2.48 12.12
N ARG A 480 24.11 -3.78 12.34
CA ARG A 480 24.60 -4.29 13.63
C ARG A 480 26.04 -3.84 13.93
N GLU A 481 26.86 -3.66 12.90
CA GLU A 481 28.27 -3.33 13.06
C GLU A 481 28.46 -1.82 13.21
N SER A 482 27.91 -1.05 12.27
CA SER A 482 28.11 0.39 12.20
C SER A 482 27.15 1.19 13.08
N ARG A 483 26.04 0.57 13.52
CA ARG A 483 24.94 1.19 14.28
C ARG A 483 24.26 2.36 13.56
N PHE A 484 24.49 2.53 12.26
CA PHE A 484 23.79 3.52 11.46
C PHE A 484 22.41 3.01 11.03
N ILE A 485 21.45 3.94 10.98
CA ILE A 485 20.14 3.72 10.38
C ILE A 485 20.32 3.70 8.86
N LEU A 486 19.80 2.67 8.22
CA LEU A 486 19.84 2.51 6.77
C LEU A 486 18.62 3.18 6.11
N ASP A 487 18.83 3.87 4.99
CA ASP A 487 17.73 4.25 4.09
C ASP A 487 17.15 2.96 3.48
N GLU A 488 15.88 2.67 3.77
CA GLU A 488 15.20 1.50 3.23
C GLU A 488 15.24 1.47 1.70
N TRP A 489 15.20 2.63 1.03
CA TRP A 489 15.19 2.71 -0.42
C TRP A 489 16.55 2.45 -1.06
N ASP A 490 17.63 2.42 -0.28
CA ASP A 490 18.95 1.98 -0.76
C ASP A 490 19.14 0.45 -0.61
N ILE A 491 18.21 -0.26 0.04
CA ILE A 491 18.25 -1.71 0.17
C ILE A 491 17.91 -2.36 -1.18
N GLN A 492 18.81 -3.19 -1.69
CA GLN A 492 18.65 -3.93 -2.94
C GLN A 492 18.03 -5.32 -2.73
N ARG A 493 18.33 -5.94 -1.59
CA ARG A 493 17.84 -7.27 -1.21
C ARG A 493 17.66 -7.35 0.30
N ALA A 494 16.70 -8.14 0.75
CA ALA A 494 16.48 -8.41 2.17
C ALA A 494 15.93 -9.82 2.40
N ARG A 495 16.33 -10.46 3.50
CA ARG A 495 15.71 -11.69 4.02
C ARG A 495 15.76 -11.72 5.54
N VAL A 496 14.78 -12.36 6.15
CA VAL A 496 14.80 -12.64 7.60
C VAL A 496 15.68 -13.87 7.82
N ARG A 497 16.62 -13.78 8.76
CA ARG A 497 17.50 -14.86 9.18
C ARG A 497 17.27 -15.13 10.66
N ALA A 498 16.91 -16.36 10.98
CA ALA A 498 16.74 -16.79 12.35
C ALA A 498 18.02 -16.53 13.16
N VAL A 499 17.89 -15.94 14.33
CA VAL A 499 19.03 -15.91 15.27
C VAL A 499 19.15 -17.32 15.84
N THR A 500 20.00 -18.14 15.24
CA THR A 500 20.50 -19.32 15.95
C THR A 500 21.29 -18.83 17.15
N GLU A 501 20.81 -19.10 18.36
CA GLU A 501 21.54 -18.95 19.60
C GLU A 501 22.80 -19.83 19.53
N THR A 502 23.86 -19.32 18.94
CA THR A 502 25.21 -19.72 19.34
C THR A 502 25.53 -18.91 20.58
N GLY A 503 25.48 -19.61 21.72
CA GLY A 503 25.71 -19.08 23.07
C GLY A 503 27.11 -18.54 23.33
#